data_AF-A0A453BDX5-F1
#
_entry.id   AF-A0A453BDX5-F1
#
_cell.length_a   1.000
_cell.length_b   1.000
_cell.length_c   1.000
_cell.angle_alpha   90.00
_cell.angle_beta   90.00
_cell.angle_gamma   90.00
#
_symmetry.space_group_name_H-M   'P 1'
#
loop_
_entity.id
_entity.type
_entity.pdbx_description
1 polymer ?
#
loop_
_entity_poly.entity_id
_entity_poly.type
_entity_poly.pdbx_seq_one_letter_code
_entity_poly.pdbx_strand_id
1 'polypeptide(L)'
;MFLLVAALDRAKMERALPLKFGIDSLDGGSPPLFCHRANIKSSQQIIHQSLAEAMHGEGDLLMHLSTMGYKLNYQQPALSEYDFTIGNLFEDLHDGIILCRVVQLLLSDASIILKVIAPSDTHKKKLHNCTTAIQYIKQAGVPISDADGVTISAEDIANGDKELILSLLWNMFIHMQLPLLVNKTSLARELSRLNASAV
;
A
#
# COMPACT_ATOMS: atom_id res chain seq x y z
N MET A 1 -8.70 30.47 11.94
CA MET A 1 -9.14 29.18 11.37
C MET A 1 -8.72 29.03 9.91
N PHE A 2 -9.13 29.93 9.00
CA PHE A 2 -8.77 29.87 7.57
C PHE A 2 -7.25 29.72 7.29
N LEU A 3 -6.43 30.60 7.87
CA LEU A 3 -4.97 30.56 7.68
C LEU A 3 -4.34 29.23 8.12
N LEU A 4 -4.91 28.57 9.14
CA LEU A 4 -4.47 27.24 9.58
C LEU A 4 -4.77 26.18 8.51
N VAL A 5 -5.98 26.18 7.94
CA VAL A 5 -6.36 25.24 6.87
C VAL A 5 -5.47 25.42 5.64
N ALA A 6 -5.23 26.67 5.22
CA ALA A 6 -4.37 26.98 4.08
C ALA A 6 -2.90 26.59 4.34
N ALA A 7 -2.40 26.81 5.55
CA ALA A 7 -1.04 26.39 5.92
C ALA A 7 -0.88 24.86 5.93
N LEU A 8 -1.85 24.13 6.49
CA LEU A 8 -1.84 22.66 6.53
C LEU A 8 -2.00 22.04 5.14
N ASP A 9 -2.87 22.60 4.30
CA ASP A 9 -3.03 22.20 2.90
C ASP A 9 -1.70 22.29 2.16
N ARG A 10 -1.07 23.46 2.21
CA ARG A 10 0.22 23.72 1.58
C ARG A 10 1.32 22.80 2.11
N ALA A 11 1.39 22.62 3.43
CA ALA A 11 2.37 21.74 4.06
C ALA A 11 2.25 20.29 3.57
N LYS A 12 1.03 19.78 3.36
CA LYS A 12 0.81 18.44 2.79
C LYS A 12 1.10 18.38 1.29
N MET A 13 0.79 19.42 0.54
CA MET A 13 1.00 19.45 -0.91
C MET A 13 2.48 19.54 -1.31
N GLU A 14 3.32 20.20 -0.50
CA GLU A 14 4.75 20.39 -0.80
C GLU A 14 5.62 19.12 -0.58
N ARG A 15 5.04 18.00 -0.12
CA ARG A 15 5.71 16.68 0.09
C ARG A 15 7.15 16.80 0.60
N ALA A 16 7.32 17.31 1.82
CA ALA A 16 8.65 17.57 2.38
C ALA A 16 9.47 16.31 2.72
N LEU A 17 8.82 15.14 2.82
CA LEU A 17 9.48 13.88 3.20
C LEU A 17 9.77 12.99 1.98
N PRO A 18 10.96 12.37 1.90
CA PRO A 18 11.26 11.42 0.83
C PRO A 18 10.33 10.20 0.85
N LEU A 19 9.75 9.84 -0.30
CA LEU A 19 8.79 8.73 -0.44
C LEU A 19 9.31 7.39 0.09
N LYS A 20 10.63 7.17 0.02
CA LYS A 20 11.30 5.95 0.51
C LYS A 20 11.15 5.71 2.02
N PHE A 21 10.83 6.75 2.80
CA PHE A 21 10.66 6.64 4.26
C PHE A 21 9.20 6.46 4.68
N GLY A 22 8.24 6.58 3.76
CA GLY A 22 6.82 6.44 4.06
C GLY A 22 6.37 4.98 4.11
N ILE A 23 5.59 4.65 5.15
CA ILE A 23 4.89 3.36 5.27
C ILE A 23 3.87 3.17 4.13
N ASP A 24 3.31 4.26 3.60
CA ASP A 24 2.40 4.25 2.45
C ASP A 24 3.10 4.58 1.12
N SER A 25 4.34 5.05 1.19
CA SER A 25 5.12 5.58 0.06
C SER A 25 4.40 6.66 -0.77
N LEU A 26 3.43 7.37 -0.19
CA LEU A 26 2.66 8.43 -0.85
C LEU A 26 3.16 9.84 -0.50
N ASP A 27 3.48 10.06 0.78
CA ASP A 27 3.90 11.37 1.27
C ASP A 27 5.14 11.32 2.19
N GLY A 28 5.85 10.18 2.17
CA GLY A 28 7.01 9.96 3.03
C GLY A 28 6.66 9.65 4.48
N GLY A 29 5.42 9.26 4.76
CA GLY A 29 4.96 8.84 6.09
C GLY A 29 4.54 10.00 6.97
N SER A 30 4.13 11.11 6.36
CA SER A 30 3.66 12.25 7.15
C SER A 30 2.26 11.95 7.72
N PRO A 31 1.98 12.28 8.99
CA PRO A 31 0.73 11.87 9.64
C PRO A 31 -0.52 12.35 8.88
N PRO A 32 -1.62 11.58 8.85
CA PRO A 32 -2.87 12.03 8.24
C PRO A 32 -3.35 13.33 8.88
N LEU A 33 -3.89 14.26 8.08
CA LEU A 33 -4.50 15.48 8.63
C LEU A 33 -5.87 15.21 9.23
N PHE A 34 -6.57 14.20 8.72
CA PHE A 34 -7.93 13.87 9.11
C PHE A 34 -7.96 12.51 9.80
N CYS A 35 -8.68 12.45 10.92
CA CYS A 35 -8.93 11.19 11.62
C CYS A 35 -9.69 10.21 10.72
N HIS A 36 -9.46 8.91 10.91
CA HIS A 36 -10.12 7.86 10.14
C HIS A 36 -11.66 7.97 10.18
N ARG A 37 -12.22 8.25 11.35
CA ARG A 37 -13.67 8.38 11.58
C ARG A 37 -14.29 9.71 11.14
N ALA A 38 -13.48 10.68 10.68
CA ALA A 38 -14.00 11.97 10.27
C ALA A 38 -14.69 11.87 8.90
N ASN A 39 -15.82 12.53 8.72
CA ASN A 39 -16.49 12.65 7.40
C ASN A 39 -15.77 13.62 6.45
N ILE A 40 -14.99 14.54 7.03
CA ILE A 40 -14.19 15.53 6.30
C ILE A 40 -12.83 14.91 5.99
N LYS A 41 -12.45 14.90 4.71
CA LYS A 41 -11.20 14.33 4.17
C LYS A 41 -10.43 15.30 3.27
N SER A 42 -10.93 16.52 3.06
CA SER A 42 -10.23 17.54 2.28
C SER A 42 -10.27 18.91 2.96
N SER A 43 -9.28 19.73 2.66
CA SER A 43 -9.20 21.12 3.12
C SER A 43 -10.40 21.95 2.65
N GLN A 44 -10.87 21.71 1.42
CA GLN A 44 -12.07 22.35 0.87
C GLN A 44 -13.33 22.00 1.68
N GLN A 45 -13.49 20.75 2.11
CA GLN A 45 -14.63 20.33 2.94
C GLN A 45 -14.63 21.02 4.31
N ILE A 46 -13.46 21.26 4.93
CA ILE A 46 -13.40 22.06 6.17
C ILE A 46 -13.97 23.45 5.93
N ILE A 47 -13.52 24.13 4.86
CA ILE A 47 -13.98 25.49 4.56
C ILE A 47 -15.48 25.51 4.32
N HIS A 48 -16.00 24.60 3.49
CA HIS A 48 -17.43 24.53 3.24
C HIS A 48 -18.23 24.26 4.51
N GLN A 49 -17.83 23.29 5.34
CA GLN A 49 -18.62 22.92 6.50
C GLN A 49 -18.52 23.93 7.66
N SER A 50 -17.34 24.51 7.88
CA SER A 50 -17.12 25.43 9.01
C SER A 50 -17.48 26.88 8.72
N LEU A 51 -17.39 27.33 7.47
CA LEU A 51 -17.63 28.74 7.11
C LEU A 51 -18.98 28.97 6.43
N ALA A 52 -19.62 27.95 5.85
CA ALA A 52 -20.98 28.12 5.31
C ALA A 52 -21.97 28.60 6.39
N GLU A 53 -21.82 28.12 7.63
CA GLU A 53 -22.68 28.54 8.73
C GLU A 53 -22.41 29.98 9.19
N ALA A 54 -21.15 30.45 9.09
CA ALA A 54 -20.75 31.77 9.55
C ALA A 54 -20.92 32.87 8.48
N MET A 55 -20.87 32.52 7.19
CA MET A 55 -20.77 33.44 6.06
C MET A 55 -21.94 33.28 5.08
N HIS A 56 -23.16 33.21 5.62
CA HIS A 56 -24.38 33.14 4.80
C HIS A 56 -24.48 34.36 3.87
N GLY A 57 -24.54 34.13 2.55
CA GLY A 57 -24.74 35.16 1.53
C GLY A 57 -23.48 35.62 0.80
N GLU A 58 -22.29 35.12 1.15
CA GLU A 58 -21.03 35.54 0.53
C GLU A 58 -20.75 34.86 -0.84
N GLY A 59 -21.55 33.86 -1.21
CA GLY A 59 -21.38 33.13 -2.47
C GLY A 59 -20.36 32.00 -2.36
N ASP A 60 -19.58 31.77 -3.42
CA ASP A 60 -18.58 30.69 -3.46
C ASP A 60 -17.28 31.08 -2.76
N LEU A 61 -17.15 30.64 -1.51
CA LEU A 61 -15.98 30.88 -0.68
C LEU A 61 -14.68 30.35 -1.31
N LEU A 62 -14.71 29.22 -2.01
CA LEU A 62 -13.49 28.67 -2.63
C LEU A 62 -12.99 29.56 -3.76
N MET A 63 -13.90 30.18 -4.52
CA MET A 63 -13.54 31.14 -5.56
C MET A 63 -12.91 32.40 -4.98
N HIS A 64 -13.43 32.92 -3.87
CA HIS A 64 -12.82 34.06 -3.18
C HIS A 64 -11.42 33.72 -2.68
N LEU A 65 -11.23 32.56 -2.05
CA LEU A 65 -9.93 32.11 -1.57
C LEU A 65 -8.92 31.95 -2.72
N SER A 66 -9.36 31.36 -3.84
CA SER A 66 -8.54 31.22 -5.04
C SER A 66 -8.11 32.59 -5.61
N THR A 67 -9.01 33.59 -5.59
CA THR A 67 -8.73 34.97 -6.01
C THR A 67 -7.69 35.64 -5.11
N MET A 68 -7.70 35.33 -3.81
CA MET A 68 -6.71 35.80 -2.84
C MET A 68 -5.38 35.02 -2.89
N GLY A 69 -5.24 34.06 -3.82
CA GLY A 69 -4.03 33.25 -3.99
C GLY A 69 -3.97 31.98 -3.15
N TYR A 70 -5.03 31.65 -2.41
CA TYR A 70 -5.12 30.45 -1.59
C TYR A 70 -5.90 29.35 -2.31
N LYS A 71 -5.18 28.47 -3.00
CA LYS A 71 -5.77 27.28 -3.65
C LYS A 71 -5.66 26.07 -2.73
N LEU A 72 -6.80 25.62 -2.23
CA LEU A 72 -6.91 24.42 -1.40
C LEU A 72 -7.02 23.19 -2.31
N ASN A 73 -6.03 22.31 -2.26
CA ASN A 73 -5.94 21.15 -3.15
C ASN A 73 -5.78 19.82 -2.41
N TYR A 74 -5.52 19.85 -1.11
CA TYR A 74 -5.27 18.63 -0.35
C TYR A 74 -6.56 17.83 -0.14
N GLN A 75 -6.50 16.58 -0.59
CA GLN A 75 -7.46 15.54 -0.28
C GLN A 75 -6.69 14.33 0.27
N GLN A 76 -7.08 13.87 1.45
CA GLN A 76 -6.46 12.72 2.09
C GLN A 76 -6.71 11.45 1.26
N PRO A 77 -5.65 10.77 0.78
CA PRO A 77 -5.81 9.54 0.02
C PRO A 77 -6.37 8.42 0.91
N ALA A 78 -7.31 7.63 0.40
CA ALA A 78 -7.86 6.50 1.14
C ALA A 78 -6.80 5.49 1.60
N LEU A 79 -5.74 5.30 0.80
CA LEU A 79 -4.63 4.41 1.14
C LEU A 79 -3.82 4.89 2.37
N SER A 80 -3.76 6.20 2.62
CA SER A 80 -3.07 6.75 3.81
C SER A 80 -3.79 6.41 5.12
N GLU A 81 -5.05 6.00 5.03
CA GLU A 81 -5.85 5.55 6.17
C GLU A 81 -5.89 4.02 6.31
N TYR A 82 -5.27 3.30 5.38
CA TYR A 82 -5.28 1.85 5.38
C TYR A 82 -4.38 1.31 6.50
N ASP A 83 -4.91 0.34 7.25
CA ASP A 83 -4.16 -0.34 8.30
C ASP A 83 -3.36 -1.50 7.69
N PHE A 84 -2.03 -1.38 7.69
CA PHE A 84 -1.12 -2.39 7.17
C PHE A 84 -0.71 -3.44 8.23
N THR A 85 -1.35 -3.47 9.39
CA THR A 85 -1.12 -4.53 10.38
C THR A 85 -1.77 -5.84 9.93
N ILE A 86 -1.08 -6.96 10.16
CA ILE A 86 -1.59 -8.31 9.84
C ILE A 86 -1.99 -8.97 11.16
N GLY A 87 -3.29 -9.17 11.35
CA GLY A 87 -3.86 -9.94 12.45
C GLY A 87 -4.21 -11.37 12.02
N ASN A 88 -4.89 -11.51 10.88
CA ASN A 88 -5.21 -12.80 10.26
C ASN A 88 -4.77 -12.78 8.80
N LEU A 89 -3.70 -13.52 8.51
CA LEU A 89 -3.06 -13.59 7.18
C LEU A 89 -4.05 -13.78 6.02
N PHE A 90 -5.04 -14.65 6.17
CA PHE A 90 -5.96 -14.99 5.08
C PHE A 90 -7.06 -13.93 4.88
N GLU A 91 -7.45 -13.26 5.95
CA GLU A 91 -8.41 -12.17 5.89
C GLU A 91 -7.73 -10.86 5.47
N ASP A 92 -6.48 -10.63 5.85
CA ASP A 92 -5.83 -9.35 5.60
C ASP A 92 -5.18 -9.26 4.21
N LEU A 93 -4.92 -10.40 3.55
CA LEU A 93 -4.34 -10.44 2.19
C LEU A 93 -5.38 -10.40 1.07
N HIS A 94 -6.64 -10.78 1.32
CA HIS A 94 -7.61 -11.03 0.25
C HIS A 94 -8.03 -9.76 -0.51
N ASP A 95 -7.82 -8.58 0.06
CA ASP A 95 -8.14 -7.31 -0.61
C ASP A 95 -7.03 -6.83 -1.59
N GLY A 96 -5.90 -7.56 -1.60
CA GLY A 96 -4.72 -7.38 -2.44
C GLY A 96 -3.81 -6.22 -2.05
N ILE A 97 -4.20 -5.36 -1.10
CA ILE A 97 -3.43 -4.15 -0.75
C ILE A 97 -2.16 -4.52 0.01
N ILE A 98 -2.29 -5.33 1.06
CA ILE A 98 -1.13 -5.79 1.85
C ILE A 98 -0.20 -6.62 0.97
N LEU A 99 -0.73 -7.49 0.12
CA LEU A 99 0.09 -8.28 -0.79
C LEU A 99 0.89 -7.39 -1.75
N CYS A 100 0.26 -6.38 -2.36
CA CYS A 100 0.97 -5.38 -3.17
C CYS A 100 2.05 -4.66 -2.38
N ARG A 101 1.79 -4.32 -1.11
CA ARG A 101 2.79 -3.69 -0.23
C ARG A 101 3.97 -4.62 0.06
N VAL A 102 3.72 -5.91 0.32
CA VAL A 102 4.79 -6.90 0.52
C VAL A 102 5.65 -7.00 -0.75
N VAL A 103 5.04 -7.14 -1.93
CA VAL A 103 5.78 -7.22 -3.20
C VAL A 103 6.57 -5.94 -3.48
N GLN A 104 5.99 -4.78 -3.21
CA GLN A 104 6.69 -3.49 -3.27
C GLN A 104 7.97 -3.49 -2.42
N LEU A 105 7.88 -3.94 -1.17
CA LEU A 105 9.02 -3.95 -0.25
C LEU A 105 10.10 -4.94 -0.69
N LEU A 106 9.70 -6.14 -1.13
CA LEU A 106 10.63 -7.17 -1.59
C LEU A 106 11.38 -6.76 -2.87
N LEU A 107 10.70 -6.07 -3.79
CA LEU A 107 11.28 -5.62 -5.07
C LEU A 107 11.88 -4.22 -5.01
N SER A 108 11.65 -3.47 -3.92
CA SER A 108 11.99 -2.04 -3.82
C SER A 108 11.42 -1.19 -4.97
N ASP A 109 10.22 -1.54 -5.47
CA ASP A 109 9.57 -0.86 -6.60
C ASP A 109 8.31 -0.08 -6.14
N ALA A 110 8.49 1.23 -5.93
CA ALA A 110 7.40 2.13 -5.53
C ALA A 110 6.28 2.29 -6.57
N SER A 111 6.44 1.83 -7.82
CA SER A 111 5.37 1.91 -8.83
C SER A 111 4.18 1.00 -8.52
N ILE A 112 4.39 -0.05 -7.71
CA ILE A 112 3.35 -1.04 -7.36
C ILE A 112 2.25 -0.39 -6.53
N ILE A 113 2.61 0.36 -5.48
CA ILE A 113 1.64 0.98 -4.58
C ILE A 113 0.81 2.07 -5.28
N LEU A 114 1.38 2.72 -6.30
CA LEU A 114 0.67 3.71 -7.11
C LEU A 114 -0.44 3.11 -7.99
N LYS A 115 -0.42 1.78 -8.20
CA LYS A 115 -1.43 1.04 -8.97
C LYS A 115 -2.53 0.43 -8.10
N VAL A 116 -2.35 0.46 -6.78
CA VAL A 116 -3.31 -0.06 -5.81
C VAL A 116 -4.54 0.84 -5.76
N ILE A 117 -5.72 0.22 -5.68
CA ILE A 117 -6.99 0.92 -5.52
C ILE A 117 -7.44 0.78 -4.06
N ALA A 118 -7.51 1.92 -3.37
CA ALA A 118 -8.07 2.05 -2.03
C ALA A 118 -9.26 3.03 -2.04
N PRO A 119 -10.33 2.78 -1.25
CA PRO A 119 -10.55 1.56 -0.48
C PRO A 119 -10.88 0.37 -1.39
N SER A 120 -10.45 -0.83 -1.00
CA SER A 120 -10.70 -2.09 -1.74
C SER A 120 -12.03 -2.73 -1.32
N ASP A 121 -13.10 -1.94 -1.39
CA ASP A 121 -14.44 -2.24 -0.87
C ASP A 121 -15.33 -3.07 -1.82
N THR A 122 -14.94 -3.21 -3.09
CA THR A 122 -15.68 -3.98 -4.09
C THR A 122 -14.84 -5.14 -4.60
N HIS A 123 -15.50 -6.24 -4.97
CA HIS A 123 -14.83 -7.41 -5.55
C HIS A 123 -13.93 -7.04 -6.75
N LYS A 124 -14.37 -6.12 -7.61
CA LYS A 124 -13.58 -5.65 -8.76
C LYS A 124 -12.27 -4.98 -8.34
N LYS A 125 -12.28 -4.16 -7.28
CA LYS A 125 -11.08 -3.49 -6.76
C LYS A 125 -10.13 -4.49 -6.09
N LYS A 126 -10.67 -5.43 -5.31
CA LYS A 126 -9.91 -6.54 -4.72
C LYS A 126 -9.19 -7.35 -5.80
N LEU A 127 -9.93 -7.78 -6.82
CA LEU A 127 -9.40 -8.55 -7.93
C LEU A 127 -8.31 -7.77 -8.71
N HIS A 128 -8.50 -6.47 -8.93
CA HIS A 128 -7.48 -5.62 -9.55
C HIS A 128 -6.19 -5.57 -8.73
N ASN A 129 -6.29 -5.39 -7.40
CA ASN A 129 -5.13 -5.36 -6.52
C ASN A 129 -4.42 -6.72 -6.50
N CYS A 130 -5.15 -7.83 -6.35
CA CYS A 130 -4.57 -9.19 -6.39
C CYS A 130 -3.90 -9.48 -7.74
N THR A 131 -4.53 -9.07 -8.85
CA THR A 131 -3.96 -9.19 -10.20
C THR A 131 -2.65 -8.41 -10.33
N THR A 132 -2.63 -7.19 -9.80
CA THR A 132 -1.43 -6.34 -9.78
C THR A 132 -0.31 -7.05 -9.03
N ALA A 133 -0.57 -7.58 -7.83
CA ALA A 133 0.42 -8.32 -7.06
C ALA A 133 0.97 -9.53 -7.84
N ILE A 134 0.10 -10.40 -8.36
CA ILE A 134 0.50 -11.59 -9.15
C ILE A 134 1.36 -11.20 -10.35
N GLN A 135 1.00 -10.12 -11.06
CA GLN A 135 1.76 -9.66 -12.23
C GLN A 135 3.20 -9.33 -11.85
N TYR A 136 3.42 -8.59 -10.76
CA TYR A 136 4.76 -8.23 -10.31
C TYR A 136 5.54 -9.42 -9.73
N ILE A 137 4.87 -10.32 -8.99
CA ILE A 137 5.46 -11.56 -8.49
C ILE A 137 5.97 -12.42 -9.68
N LYS A 138 5.15 -12.55 -10.72
CA LYS A 138 5.51 -13.28 -11.94
C LYS A 138 6.68 -12.63 -12.68
N GLN A 139 6.67 -11.29 -12.80
CA GLN A 139 7.77 -10.54 -13.43
C GLN A 139 9.09 -10.68 -12.68
N ALA A 140 9.05 -10.89 -11.37
CA ALA A 140 10.21 -11.19 -10.55
C ALA A 140 10.71 -12.65 -10.67
N GLY A 141 10.10 -13.47 -11.53
CA GLY A 141 10.50 -14.86 -11.77
C GLY A 141 10.04 -15.84 -10.70
N VAL A 142 9.07 -15.46 -9.87
CA VAL A 142 8.48 -16.35 -8.86
C VAL A 142 7.40 -17.23 -9.51
N PRO A 143 7.41 -18.56 -9.28
CA PRO A 143 6.36 -19.44 -9.75
C PRO A 143 4.98 -19.08 -9.17
N ILE A 144 3.97 -19.06 -10.05
CA ILE A 144 2.56 -18.80 -9.70
C ILE A 144 1.78 -20.13 -9.73
N SER A 145 2.34 -21.14 -9.09
CA SER A 145 1.71 -22.45 -8.95
C SER A 145 2.09 -23.08 -7.62
N ASP A 146 1.24 -23.97 -7.11
CA ASP A 146 1.54 -24.78 -5.93
C ASP A 146 2.46 -25.97 -6.26
N ALA A 147 2.64 -26.88 -5.29
CA ALA A 147 3.47 -28.07 -5.42
C ALA A 147 2.91 -29.10 -6.40
N ASP A 148 1.59 -29.14 -6.58
CA ASP A 148 0.89 -30.06 -7.49
C ASP A 148 0.75 -29.48 -8.91
N GLY A 149 1.21 -28.24 -9.13
CA GLY A 149 1.18 -27.54 -10.41
C GLY A 149 -0.13 -26.80 -10.69
N VAL A 150 -1.01 -26.65 -9.69
CA VAL A 150 -2.22 -25.83 -9.78
C VAL A 150 -1.80 -24.37 -9.90
N THR A 151 -2.32 -23.67 -10.91
CA THR A 151 -2.02 -22.25 -11.12
C THR A 151 -2.75 -21.39 -10.10
N ILE A 152 -2.03 -20.47 -9.46
CA ILE A 152 -2.59 -19.55 -8.47
C ILE A 152 -3.14 -18.31 -9.19
N SER A 153 -4.45 -18.10 -9.13
CA SER A 153 -5.12 -16.95 -9.75
C SER A 153 -5.34 -15.79 -8.79
N ALA A 154 -5.72 -14.63 -9.33
CA ALA A 154 -6.06 -13.47 -8.49
C ALA A 154 -7.37 -13.70 -7.73
N GLU A 155 -8.27 -14.50 -8.31
CA GLU A 155 -9.53 -14.95 -7.71
C GLU A 155 -9.27 -15.81 -6.48
N ASP A 156 -8.29 -16.72 -6.51
CA ASP A 156 -7.96 -17.58 -5.37
C ASP A 156 -7.53 -16.73 -4.15
N ILE A 157 -6.73 -15.69 -4.39
CA ILE A 157 -6.33 -14.74 -3.36
C ILE A 157 -7.53 -13.91 -2.88
N ALA A 158 -8.32 -13.36 -3.82
CA ALA A 158 -9.46 -12.51 -3.49
C ALA A 158 -10.58 -13.24 -2.72
N ASN A 159 -10.68 -14.56 -2.92
CA ASN A 159 -11.61 -15.44 -2.22
C ASN A 159 -11.03 -16.02 -0.91
N GLY A 160 -9.75 -15.79 -0.62
CA GLY A 160 -9.12 -16.26 0.62
C GLY A 160 -8.75 -17.74 0.61
N ASP A 161 -8.41 -18.32 -0.55
CA ASP A 161 -7.94 -19.72 -0.62
C ASP A 161 -6.63 -19.89 0.16
N LYS A 162 -6.72 -20.55 1.31
CA LYS A 162 -5.62 -20.62 2.28
C LYS A 162 -4.42 -21.39 1.75
N GLU A 163 -4.66 -22.46 1.01
CA GLU A 163 -3.61 -23.35 0.52
C GLU A 163 -2.84 -22.68 -0.61
N LEU A 164 -3.55 -22.05 -1.54
CA LEU A 164 -2.94 -21.33 -2.65
C LEU A 164 -2.25 -20.03 -2.18
N ILE A 165 -2.81 -19.32 -1.20
CA ILE A 165 -2.16 -18.17 -0.57
C ILE A 165 -0.85 -18.59 0.12
N LEU A 166 -0.85 -19.67 0.91
CA LEU A 166 0.37 -20.17 1.56
C LEU A 166 1.42 -20.59 0.53
N SER A 167 1.00 -21.28 -0.53
CA SER A 167 1.87 -21.68 -1.63
C SER A 167 2.52 -20.47 -2.30
N LEU A 168 1.74 -19.41 -2.57
CA LEU A 168 2.26 -18.16 -3.13
C LEU A 168 3.29 -17.50 -2.22
N LEU A 169 2.98 -17.37 -0.93
CA LEU A 169 3.87 -16.74 0.06
C LEU A 169 5.17 -17.54 0.21
N TRP A 170 5.08 -18.86 0.20
CA TRP A 170 6.24 -19.74 0.22
C TRP A 170 7.13 -19.54 -1.01
N ASN A 171 6.54 -19.52 -2.20
CA ASN A 171 7.27 -19.26 -3.44
C ASN A 171 7.96 -17.88 -3.40
N MET A 172 7.27 -16.84 -2.93
CA MET A 172 7.87 -15.52 -2.73
C MET A 172 9.05 -15.56 -1.77
N PHE A 173 8.92 -16.23 -0.62
CA PHE A 173 10.01 -16.37 0.34
C PHE A 173 11.23 -17.08 -0.26
N ILE A 174 11.03 -18.23 -0.90
CA ILE A 174 12.11 -19.02 -1.49
C ILE A 174 12.85 -18.24 -2.59
N HIS A 175 12.14 -17.51 -3.44
CA HIS A 175 12.74 -16.85 -4.58
C HIS A 175 13.26 -15.43 -4.28
N MET A 176 12.64 -14.70 -3.35
CA MET A 176 12.98 -13.30 -3.08
C MET A 176 13.76 -13.08 -1.78
N GLN A 177 13.65 -13.97 -0.79
CA GLN A 177 14.24 -13.76 0.54
C GLN A 177 15.31 -14.80 0.89
N LEU A 178 15.06 -16.08 0.65
CA LEU A 178 16.01 -17.15 0.97
C LEU A 178 17.42 -16.91 0.39
N PRO A 179 17.60 -16.41 -0.85
CA PRO A 179 18.93 -16.14 -1.40
C PRO A 179 19.72 -15.07 -0.62
N LEU A 180 19.02 -14.18 0.10
CA LEU A 180 19.61 -13.14 0.93
C LEU A 180 19.97 -13.66 2.33
N LEU A 181 19.24 -14.67 2.82
CA LEU A 181 19.44 -15.26 4.14
C LEU A 181 20.51 -16.37 4.15
N VAL A 182 20.72 -17.04 3.01
CA VAL A 182 21.59 -18.22 2.92
C VAL A 182 22.95 -17.88 2.34
N ASN A 183 24.01 -18.12 3.13
CA ASN A 183 25.38 -18.04 2.63
C ASN A 183 25.75 -19.35 1.90
N LYS A 184 25.77 -19.29 0.56
CA LYS A 184 26.16 -20.41 -0.31
C LYS A 184 27.50 -21.06 0.07
N THR A 185 28.49 -20.26 0.49
CA THR A 185 29.82 -20.78 0.83
C THR A 185 29.81 -21.58 2.14
N SER A 186 29.04 -21.13 3.13
CA SER A 186 28.87 -21.86 4.38
C SER A 186 28.12 -23.16 4.16
N LEU A 187 27.07 -23.12 3.36
CA LEU A 187 26.26 -24.31 3.05
C LEU A 187 27.07 -25.36 2.28
N ALA A 188 27.87 -24.94 1.28
CA ALA A 188 28.78 -25.83 0.56
C ALA A 188 29.85 -26.47 1.46
N ARG A 189 30.39 -25.70 2.42
CA ARG A 189 31.36 -26.19 3.40
C ARG A 189 30.74 -27.23 4.32
N GLU A 190 29.52 -27.00 4.78
CA GLU A 190 28.81 -27.90 5.69
C GLU A 190 28.42 -29.22 4.99
N LEU A 191 27.93 -29.14 3.74
CA LEU A 191 27.71 -30.31 2.88
C LEU A 191 29.00 -31.15 2.70
N SER A 192 30.13 -30.48 2.46
CA SER A 192 31.43 -31.16 2.31
C SER A 192 31.88 -31.85 3.61
N ARG A 193 31.61 -31.23 4.78
CA ARG A 193 31.90 -31.84 6.09
C ARG A 193 31.04 -33.08 6.36
N LEU A 194 29.73 -33.00 6.11
CA LEU A 194 28.81 -34.13 6.31
C LEU A 194 29.16 -35.32 5.41
N ASN A 195 29.52 -35.07 4.15
CA ASN A 195 29.96 -36.13 3.23
C ASN A 195 31.29 -36.75 3.67
N ALA A 196 32.20 -36.00 4.28
CA ALA A 196 33.46 -36.52 4.81
C ALA A 196 33.29 -37.33 6.12
N SER A 197 32.23 -37.07 6.90
CA SER A 197 31.92 -37.82 8.13
C SER A 197 31.08 -39.08 7.88
N ALA A 198 30.57 -39.28 6.67
CA ALA A 198 29.81 -40.46 6.26
C ALA A 198 30.69 -41.59 5.67
N VAL A 199 32.01 -41.37 5.60
CA VAL A 199 33.04 -42.34 5.17
C VAL A 199 33.84 -42.78 6.40
#